data_AF-A0A5K1JWE5-F1
#
_entry.id   AF-A0A5K1JWE5-F1
#
_cell.length_a   1.000
_cell.length_b   1.000
_cell.length_c   1.000
_cell.angle_alpha   90.00
_cell.angle_beta   90.00
_cell.angle_gamma   90.00
#
_symmetry.space_group_name_H-M   'P 1'
#
loop_
_entity.id
_entity.type
_entity.pdbx_description
1 polymer ?
#
loop_
_entity_poly.entity_id
_entity_poly.type
_entity_poly.pdbx_seq_one_letter_code
_entity_poly.pdbx_strand_id
1 'polypeptide(L)'
;MFGDHCPLIITPAQLHNLKNDPSVQERDLVVLDASWHMPNSPRKADEEYLARHIPSSRFLDIDRVASAHPLNLAHMMPHPHAFAKACSELGIAPSTHVVISSILDGGLPGWLSHGGTTQREQQKFMHAKYAMPTLDTKAVKDYKEMVKNTKLDPAENAEAYYVLDARSKGR
;
A
#
# COMPACT_ATOMS: atom_id res chain seq x y z
N MET A 1 -7.49 9.84 -17.07
CA MET A 1 -6.07 9.91 -17.49
C MET A 1 -5.32 8.59 -17.37
N PHE A 2 -5.74 7.62 -16.53
CA PHE A 2 -4.90 6.44 -16.26
C PHE A 2 -5.42 5.08 -16.78
N GLY A 3 -6.68 4.98 -17.24
CA GLY A 3 -7.23 3.82 -17.99
C GLY A 3 -6.98 2.44 -17.35
N ASP A 4 -7.14 1.37 -18.13
CA ASP A 4 -6.87 -0.02 -17.71
C ASP A 4 -5.37 -0.38 -17.72
N HIS A 5 -4.49 0.63 -17.88
CA HIS A 5 -3.05 0.46 -18.06
C HIS A 5 -2.24 1.29 -17.06
N CYS A 6 -2.66 1.25 -15.79
CA CYS A 6 -1.85 1.82 -14.71
C CYS A 6 -0.59 0.96 -14.52
N PRO A 7 0.64 1.52 -14.64
CA PRO A 7 1.85 0.76 -14.42
C PRO A 7 1.92 0.29 -12.96
N LEU A 8 2.32 -0.97 -12.75
CA LEU A 8 2.46 -1.55 -11.40
C LEU A 8 3.65 -0.97 -10.64
N ILE A 9 4.64 -0.42 -11.35
CA ILE A 9 5.84 0.20 -10.78
C ILE A 9 6.13 1.49 -11.56
N ILE A 10 6.42 2.57 -10.83
CA ILE A 10 6.93 3.81 -11.39
C ILE A 10 8.25 4.19 -10.72
N THR A 11 9.14 4.84 -11.47
CA THR A 11 10.41 5.35 -10.93
C THR A 11 10.20 6.69 -10.21
N PRO A 12 11.13 7.08 -9.31
CA PRO A 12 11.09 8.41 -8.70
C PRO A 12 11.04 9.55 -9.72
N ALA A 13 11.77 9.42 -10.84
CA ALA A 13 11.74 10.39 -11.93
C ALA A 13 10.35 10.48 -12.61
N GLN A 14 9.69 9.34 -12.82
CA GLN A 14 8.32 9.33 -13.37
C GLN A 14 7.33 9.98 -12.40
N LEU A 15 7.42 9.68 -11.09
CA LEU A 15 6.61 10.34 -10.08
C LEU A 15 6.86 11.85 -10.05
N HIS A 16 8.12 12.26 -10.13
CA HIS A 16 8.51 13.67 -10.16
C HIS A 16 7.88 14.40 -11.35
N ASN A 17 7.91 13.79 -12.53
CA ASN A 17 7.30 14.36 -13.73
C ASN A 17 5.77 14.45 -13.60
N LEU A 18 5.12 13.40 -13.11
CA LEU A 18 3.66 13.39 -12.88
C LEU A 18 3.21 14.48 -11.90
N LYS A 19 3.98 14.72 -10.83
CA LYS A 19 3.67 15.77 -9.84
C LYS A 19 3.86 17.20 -10.38
N ASN A 20 4.67 17.38 -11.41
CA ASN A 20 4.95 18.68 -12.03
C ASN A 20 4.15 18.89 -13.33
N ASP A 21 3.35 17.92 -13.77
CA ASP A 21 2.50 18.04 -14.93
C ASP A 21 1.30 18.96 -14.61
N PRO A 22 1.14 20.12 -15.27
CA PRO A 22 0.06 21.06 -14.98
C PRO A 22 -1.34 20.52 -15.30
N SER A 23 -1.44 19.42 -16.06
CA SER A 23 -2.71 18.77 -16.37
C SER A 23 -3.17 17.79 -15.28
N VAL A 24 -2.31 17.44 -14.33
CA VAL A 24 -2.60 16.54 -13.21
C VAL A 24 -2.97 17.37 -11.97
N GLN A 25 -4.19 17.19 -11.48
CA GLN A 25 -4.63 17.85 -10.23
C GLN A 25 -4.31 16.96 -9.02
N GLU A 26 -4.27 17.56 -7.83
CA GLU A 26 -4.00 16.83 -6.57
C GLU A 26 -5.02 15.69 -6.28
N ARG A 27 -6.24 15.81 -6.81
CA ARG A 27 -7.27 14.75 -6.70
C ARG A 27 -7.06 13.57 -7.68
N ASP A 28 -6.29 13.80 -8.75
CA ASP A 28 -6.05 12.82 -9.81
C ASP A 28 -4.88 11.90 -9.46
N LEU A 29 -3.92 12.38 -8.67
CA LEU A 29 -2.73 11.65 -8.23
C LEU A 29 -2.55 11.77 -6.70
N VAL A 30 -2.64 10.65 -6.00
CA VAL A 30 -2.40 10.57 -4.55
C VAL A 30 -1.18 9.72 -4.29
N VAL A 31 -0.21 10.31 -3.59
CA VAL A 31 0.96 9.58 -3.10
C VAL A 31 0.70 9.14 -1.67
N LEU A 32 0.83 7.85 -1.38
CA LEU A 32 0.74 7.31 -0.03
C LEU A 32 2.12 6.88 0.46
N ASP A 33 2.47 7.30 1.67
CA ASP A 33 3.55 6.67 2.41
C ASP A 33 2.95 5.54 3.25
N ALA A 34 3.25 4.29 2.87
CA ALA A 34 2.80 3.08 3.57
C ALA A 34 3.94 2.42 4.33
N SER A 35 4.88 3.22 4.84
CA SER A 35 6.00 2.71 5.63
C SER A 35 5.53 2.06 6.92
N TRP A 36 6.11 0.90 7.22
CA TRP A 36 5.81 0.14 8.41
C TRP A 36 7.07 -0.56 8.92
N HIS A 37 7.16 -0.72 10.24
CA HIS A 37 8.31 -1.32 10.91
C HIS A 37 7.88 -2.50 11.77
N MET A 38 8.72 -3.54 11.83
CA MET A 38 8.50 -4.67 12.72
C MET A 38 8.33 -4.21 14.18
N PRO A 39 7.51 -4.89 15.00
CA PRO A 39 7.24 -4.46 16.38
C PRO A 39 8.47 -4.35 17.28
N ASN A 40 9.55 -5.09 16.96
CA ASN A 40 10.82 -5.07 17.67
C ASN A 40 11.82 -4.04 17.12
N SER A 41 11.46 -3.30 16.07
CA SER A 41 12.25 -2.18 15.55
C SER A 41 12.08 -0.97 16.46
N PRO A 42 13.15 -0.22 16.77
CA PRO A 42 13.04 1.05 17.49
C PRO A 42 12.45 2.17 16.62
N ARG A 43 12.28 1.93 15.31
CA ARG A 43 11.82 2.93 14.34
C ARG A 43 10.31 3.10 14.37
N LYS A 44 9.84 4.34 14.21
CA LYS A 44 8.44 4.75 14.23
C LYS A 44 8.09 5.40 12.89
N ALA A 45 7.24 4.74 12.10
CA ALA A 45 6.99 5.15 10.72
C ALA A 45 6.25 6.49 10.63
N ASP A 46 5.32 6.71 11.56
CA ASP A 46 4.59 7.95 11.73
C ASP A 46 5.52 9.12 12.11
N GLU A 47 6.43 8.92 13.06
CA GLU A 47 7.43 9.93 13.43
C GLU A 47 8.39 10.23 12.28
N GLU A 48 8.85 9.20 11.55
CA GLU A 48 9.72 9.34 10.38
C GLU A 48 9.02 10.11 9.25
N TYR A 49 7.76 9.79 8.98
CA TYR A 49 6.94 10.50 8.00
C TYR A 49 6.79 11.97 8.39
N LEU A 50 6.43 12.27 9.65
CA LEU A 50 6.28 13.66 10.12
C LEU A 50 7.60 14.45 10.04
N ALA A 51 8.72 13.78 10.29
CA ALA A 51 10.05 14.38 10.18
C ALA A 51 10.45 14.66 8.73
N ARG A 52 10.10 13.77 7.79
CA ARG A 52 10.42 13.93 6.36
C ARG A 52 9.64 12.96 5.46
N HIS A 53 8.90 13.49 4.49
CA HIS A 53 8.18 12.71 3.48
C HIS A 53 8.18 13.39 2.10
N ILE A 54 7.70 12.65 1.08
CA ILE A 54 7.49 13.18 -0.28
C ILE A 54 6.41 14.28 -0.22
N PRO A 55 6.61 15.46 -0.83
CA PRO A 55 5.63 16.55 -0.76
C PRO A 55 4.23 16.12 -1.19
N SER A 56 3.24 16.53 -0.40
CA SER A 56 1.82 16.17 -0.53
C SER A 56 1.49 14.69 -0.47
N SER A 57 2.42 13.82 -0.04
CA SER A 57 2.07 12.44 0.25
C SER A 57 1.21 12.36 1.50
N ARG A 58 0.46 11.26 1.66
CA ARG A 58 -0.43 11.00 2.79
C ARG A 58 0.05 9.76 3.51
N PHE A 59 0.11 9.76 4.83
CA PHE A 59 0.52 8.58 5.58
C PHE A 59 -0.63 7.55 5.66
N LEU A 60 -0.36 6.31 5.26
CA LEU A 60 -1.26 5.17 5.40
C LEU A 60 -0.77 4.30 6.57
N ASP A 61 -1.48 4.39 7.69
CA ASP A 61 -1.30 3.48 8.82
C ASP A 61 -2.00 2.14 8.51
N ILE A 62 -1.21 1.14 8.11
CA ILE A 62 -1.70 -0.19 7.74
C ILE A 62 -2.35 -0.89 8.94
N ASP A 63 -1.83 -0.70 10.15
CA ASP A 63 -2.37 -1.35 11.35
C ASP A 63 -3.75 -0.80 11.72
N ARG A 64 -3.96 0.51 11.50
CA ARG A 64 -5.28 1.14 11.71
C ARG A 64 -6.33 0.68 10.71
N VAL A 65 -5.93 0.29 9.50
CA VAL A 65 -6.85 -0.15 8.44
C VAL A 65 -7.13 -1.65 8.54
N ALA A 66 -6.14 -2.45 8.95
CA ALA A 66 -6.25 -3.90 9.05
C ALA A 66 -7.41 -4.36 9.95
N SER A 67 -8.01 -5.51 9.61
CA SER A 67 -9.05 -6.11 10.45
C SER A 67 -8.44 -6.75 11.70
N ALA A 68 -9.14 -6.66 12.83
CA ALA A 68 -8.77 -7.44 14.00
C ALA A 68 -9.05 -8.94 13.79
N HIS A 69 -8.22 -9.79 14.38
CA HIS A 69 -8.44 -11.24 14.39
C HIS A 69 -8.41 -11.76 15.83
N PRO A 70 -9.26 -12.74 16.23
CA PRO A 70 -9.30 -13.27 17.59
C PRO A 70 -7.98 -13.84 18.10
N LEU A 71 -7.13 -14.31 17.19
CA LEU A 71 -5.78 -14.82 17.49
C LEU A 71 -4.69 -13.73 17.44
N ASN A 72 -5.07 -12.45 17.37
CA ASN A 72 -4.15 -11.31 17.24
C ASN A 72 -3.20 -11.43 16.04
N LEU A 73 -3.71 -11.91 14.91
CA LEU A 73 -2.95 -11.93 13.65
C LEU A 73 -2.82 -10.49 13.12
N ALA A 74 -1.61 -10.11 12.73
CA ALA A 74 -1.33 -8.78 12.18
C ALA A 74 -1.76 -8.68 10.70
N HIS A 75 -2.02 -7.44 10.26
CA HIS A 75 -2.22 -7.06 8.84
C HIS A 75 -3.27 -7.89 8.09
N MET A 76 -4.36 -8.27 8.76
CA MET A 76 -5.46 -8.98 8.12
C MET A 76 -6.19 -8.07 7.14
N MET A 77 -6.71 -8.67 6.06
CA MET A 77 -7.48 -7.97 5.04
C MET A 77 -8.61 -7.13 5.68
N PRO A 78 -8.69 -5.81 5.43
CA PRO A 78 -9.72 -4.94 5.97
C PRO A 78 -11.13 -5.35 5.53
N HIS A 79 -12.11 -5.12 6.40
CA HIS A 79 -13.51 -5.12 5.98
C HIS A 79 -13.76 -4.01 4.94
N PRO A 80 -14.66 -4.23 3.95
CA PRO A 80 -14.93 -3.24 2.90
C PRO A 80 -15.23 -1.83 3.41
N HIS A 81 -15.99 -1.72 4.51
CA HIS A 81 -16.31 -0.43 5.12
C HIS A 81 -15.06 0.27 5.70
N ALA A 82 -14.17 -0.46 6.37
CA ALA A 82 -12.93 0.09 6.92
C ALA A 82 -11.99 0.57 5.80
N PHE A 83 -11.85 -0.23 4.75
CA PHE A 83 -11.07 0.15 3.56
C PHE A 83 -11.65 1.38 2.86
N ALA A 84 -12.95 1.39 2.57
CA ALA A 84 -13.62 2.53 1.92
C ALA A 84 -13.48 3.80 2.74
N LYS A 85 -13.65 3.71 4.08
CA LYS A 85 -13.46 4.83 4.99
C LYS A 85 -12.02 5.35 4.94
N ALA A 86 -11.03 4.46 4.99
CA ALA A 86 -9.61 4.84 4.91
C ALA A 86 -9.29 5.54 3.58
N CYS A 87 -9.74 4.99 2.44
CA CYS A 87 -9.59 5.63 1.14
C CYS A 87 -10.26 7.02 1.10
N SER A 88 -11.47 7.15 1.63
CA SER A 88 -12.19 8.42 1.71
C SER A 88 -11.45 9.47 2.55
N GLU A 89 -10.95 9.09 3.73
CA GLU A 89 -10.15 9.96 4.62
C GLU A 89 -8.82 10.35 3.98
N LEU A 90 -8.22 9.44 3.22
CA LEU A 90 -7.03 9.67 2.41
C LEU A 90 -7.34 10.35 1.08
N GLY A 91 -8.54 10.87 0.85
CA GLY A 91 -8.90 11.63 -0.36
C GLY A 91 -8.74 10.86 -1.68
N ILE A 92 -8.92 9.53 -1.65
CA ILE A 92 -8.85 8.65 -2.80
C ILE A 92 -10.27 8.43 -3.34
N ALA A 93 -10.43 8.59 -4.65
CA ALA A 93 -11.61 8.20 -5.39
C ALA A 93 -11.29 7.02 -6.33
N PRO A 94 -12.30 6.30 -6.85
CA PRO A 94 -12.05 5.20 -7.80
C PRO A 94 -11.25 5.57 -9.05
N SER A 95 -11.25 6.86 -9.44
CA SER A 95 -10.48 7.37 -10.59
C SER A 95 -9.08 7.87 -10.25
N THR A 96 -8.73 7.93 -8.95
CA THR A 96 -7.45 8.45 -8.48
C THR A 96 -6.33 7.47 -8.81
N HIS A 97 -5.25 7.97 -9.40
CA HIS A 97 -4.00 7.21 -9.50
C HIS A 97 -3.31 7.23 -8.15
N VAL A 98 -3.18 6.06 -7.53
CA VAL A 98 -2.53 5.93 -6.22
C VAL A 98 -1.12 5.41 -6.42
N VAL A 99 -0.14 6.18 -5.96
CA VAL A 99 1.27 5.77 -5.91
C VAL A 99 1.61 5.46 -4.46
N ILE A 100 2.03 4.23 -4.19
CA ILE A 100 2.46 3.82 -2.86
C ILE A 100 3.99 3.88 -2.81
N SER A 101 4.53 4.68 -1.90
CA SER A 101 5.94 4.66 -1.54
C SER A 101 6.11 3.97 -0.18
N SER A 102 7.22 3.26 -0.01
CA SER A 102 7.68 2.81 1.30
C SER A 102 9.05 3.42 1.61
N ILE A 103 9.65 3.07 2.74
CA ILE A 103 11.04 3.42 3.05
C ILE A 103 12.08 2.48 2.43
N LEU A 104 11.66 1.34 1.86
CA LEU A 104 12.56 0.31 1.32
C LEU A 104 12.82 0.50 -0.18
N ASP A 105 14.02 0.12 -0.63
CA ASP A 105 14.46 -0.07 -2.02
C ASP A 105 13.79 0.83 -3.07
N GLY A 106 14.15 2.13 -3.06
CA GLY A 106 13.73 3.09 -4.09
C GLY A 106 12.52 3.97 -3.72
N GLY A 107 11.99 3.83 -2.51
CA GLY A 107 11.00 4.73 -1.92
C GLY A 107 11.54 6.12 -1.56
N LEU A 108 11.37 6.62 -0.33
CA LEU A 108 11.92 7.94 0.05
C LEU A 108 13.44 8.09 -0.23
N PRO A 109 14.30 7.08 0.02
CA PRO A 109 15.71 7.16 -0.37
C PRO A 109 15.93 7.31 -1.88
N GLY A 110 15.14 6.60 -2.71
CA GLY A 110 15.21 6.71 -4.16
C GLY A 110 14.68 8.05 -4.67
N TRP A 111 13.64 8.59 -4.04
CA TRP A 111 13.15 9.94 -4.29
C TRP A 111 14.22 11.00 -4.09
N LEU A 112 14.93 10.94 -2.95
CA LEU A 112 16.03 11.84 -2.64
C LEU A 112 17.19 11.70 -3.64
N SER A 113 17.55 10.47 -4.03
CA SER A 113 18.66 10.24 -4.98
C SER A 113 18.39 10.82 -6.37
N HIS A 114 17.13 11.05 -6.72
CA HIS A 114 16.71 11.67 -7.98
C HIS A 114 16.43 13.18 -7.86
N GLY A 115 16.89 13.82 -6.77
CA GLY A 115 16.74 15.26 -6.56
C GLY A 115 15.36 15.69 -6.06
N GLY A 116 14.53 14.73 -5.62
CA GLY A 116 13.22 15.01 -5.06
C GLY A 116 13.31 15.80 -3.75
N THR A 117 12.44 16.81 -3.61
CA THR A 117 12.35 17.63 -2.39
C THR A 117 11.59 16.90 -1.29
N THR A 118 11.64 17.38 -0.05
CA THR A 118 10.86 16.79 1.05
C THR A 118 10.12 17.84 1.83
N GLN A 119 9.04 17.41 2.47
CA GLN A 119 8.25 18.23 3.37
C GLN A 119 8.31 17.66 4.78
N ARG A 120 8.08 18.54 5.76
CA ARG A 120 7.81 18.23 7.16
C ARG A 120 6.40 18.69 7.45
N GLU A 121 5.74 18.05 8.43
CA GLU A 121 4.35 18.32 8.87
C GLU A 121 3.24 17.53 8.16
N GLN A 122 2.18 17.27 8.91
CA GLN A 122 0.98 16.61 8.41
C GLN A 122 0.15 17.56 7.55
N GLN A 123 -0.09 17.18 6.30
CA GLN A 123 -1.04 17.90 5.46
C GLN A 123 -2.48 17.46 5.73
N LYS A 124 -3.41 18.43 5.63
CA LYS A 124 -4.85 18.15 5.62
C LYS A 124 -5.31 18.00 4.18
N PHE A 125 -6.08 16.96 3.92
CA PHE A 125 -6.60 16.67 2.58
C PHE A 125 -8.11 16.70 2.55
N MET A 126 -8.66 17.05 1.39
CA MET A 126 -10.10 16.95 1.16
C MET A 126 -10.48 15.47 1.11
N HIS A 127 -11.54 15.11 1.83
CA HIS A 127 -12.09 13.77 1.77
C HIS A 127 -12.70 13.54 0.39
N ALA A 128 -12.57 12.31 -0.11
CA ALA A 128 -13.18 11.88 -1.36
C ALA A 128 -14.29 10.86 -1.08
N LYS A 129 -15.18 10.65 -2.05
CA LYS A 129 -16.17 9.57 -1.97
C LYS A 129 -15.55 8.30 -2.56
N TYR A 130 -15.35 7.29 -1.72
CA TYR A 130 -14.95 5.96 -2.16
C TYR A 130 -16.13 5.00 -2.04
N ALA A 131 -16.43 4.27 -3.12
CA ALA A 131 -17.51 3.29 -3.11
C ALA A 131 -17.12 2.06 -2.27
N MET A 132 -18.09 1.37 -1.69
CA MET A 132 -17.82 0.14 -0.96
C MET A 132 -17.17 -0.89 -1.92
N PRO A 133 -15.93 -1.33 -1.66
CA PRO A 133 -15.24 -2.26 -2.54
C PRO A 133 -15.79 -3.68 -2.39
N THR A 134 -15.63 -4.47 -3.44
CA THR A 134 -15.80 -5.93 -3.37
C THR A 134 -14.43 -6.56 -3.29
N LEU A 135 -14.23 -7.49 -2.35
CA LEU A 135 -13.00 -8.25 -2.25
C LEU A 135 -12.88 -9.22 -3.42
N ASP A 136 -11.75 -9.19 -4.13
CA ASP A 136 -11.40 -10.26 -5.06
C ASP A 136 -10.94 -11.48 -4.27
N THR A 137 -11.82 -12.49 -4.16
CA THR A 137 -11.55 -13.72 -3.43
C THR A 137 -10.47 -14.58 -4.09
N LYS A 138 -10.01 -14.26 -5.30
CA LYS A 138 -8.89 -14.96 -5.95
C LYS A 138 -7.54 -14.44 -5.46
N ALA A 139 -7.49 -13.21 -4.94
CA ALA A 139 -6.26 -12.55 -4.50
C ALA A 139 -5.81 -12.99 -3.08
N VAL A 140 -6.71 -13.59 -2.29
CA VAL A 140 -6.45 -14.01 -0.92
C VAL A 140 -6.76 -15.49 -0.78
N LYS A 141 -5.88 -16.24 -0.13
CA LYS A 141 -6.13 -17.62 0.29
C LYS A 141 -6.34 -17.69 1.79
N ASP A 142 -7.44 -18.30 2.22
CA ASP A 142 -7.72 -18.48 3.63
C ASP A 142 -6.93 -19.63 4.25
N TYR A 143 -6.97 -19.73 5.58
CA TYR A 143 -6.27 -20.78 6.32
C TYR A 143 -6.69 -22.19 5.89
N LYS A 144 -7.98 -22.44 5.64
CA LYS A 144 -8.50 -23.77 5.28
C LYS A 144 -8.05 -24.16 3.88
N GLU A 145 -8.06 -23.22 2.94
CA GLU A 145 -7.52 -23.41 1.59
C GLU A 145 -6.03 -23.77 1.63
N MET A 146 -5.24 -23.06 2.44
CA MET A 146 -3.82 -23.33 2.62
C MET A 146 -3.58 -24.73 3.23
N VAL A 147 -4.33 -25.10 4.28
CA VAL A 147 -4.25 -26.43 4.89
C VAL A 147 -4.64 -27.53 3.90
N LYS A 148 -5.69 -27.32 3.08
CA LYS A 148 -6.07 -28.26 2.02
C LYS A 148 -4.91 -28.43 1.03
N ASN A 149 -4.29 -27.34 0.60
CA ASN A 149 -3.19 -27.36 -0.38
C ASN A 149 -1.96 -28.13 0.12
N THR A 150 -1.69 -28.18 1.44
CA THR A 150 -0.56 -28.97 1.99
C THR A 150 -0.64 -30.47 1.72
N LYS A 151 -1.82 -30.98 1.35
CA LYS A 151 -2.06 -32.40 1.07
C LYS A 151 -2.03 -32.73 -0.43
N LEU A 152 -1.77 -31.74 -1.28
CA LEU A 152 -1.79 -31.89 -2.72
C LEU A 152 -0.38 -31.70 -3.28
N ASP A 153 -0.07 -32.44 -4.35
CA ASP A 153 1.15 -32.25 -5.12
C ASP A 153 0.84 -31.38 -6.37
N PRO A 154 1.45 -30.18 -6.51
CA PRO A 154 1.27 -29.35 -7.70
C PRO A 154 1.80 -29.98 -9.00
N ALA A 155 2.61 -31.03 -8.94
CA ALA A 155 3.03 -31.79 -10.12
C ALA A 155 1.95 -32.79 -10.60
N GLU A 156 1.04 -33.22 -9.72
CA GLU A 156 0.05 -34.27 -10.00
C GLU A 156 -1.40 -33.76 -9.98
N ASN A 157 -1.66 -32.59 -9.38
CA ASN A 157 -3.01 -32.06 -9.20
C ASN A 157 -3.13 -30.61 -9.70
N ALA A 158 -4.01 -30.39 -10.68
CA ALA A 158 -4.24 -29.07 -11.29
C ALA A 158 -4.93 -28.04 -10.37
N GLU A 159 -5.55 -28.47 -9.25
CA GLU A 159 -6.10 -27.56 -8.23
C GLU A 159 -5.04 -27.09 -7.22
N ALA A 160 -3.89 -27.75 -7.18
CA ALA A 160 -2.81 -27.41 -6.25
C ALA A 160 -2.00 -26.22 -6.75
N TYR A 161 -1.39 -25.49 -5.82
CA TYR A 161 -0.61 -24.30 -6.12
C TYR A 161 0.68 -24.24 -5.30
N TYR A 162 1.70 -23.62 -5.88
CA TYR A 162 2.97 -23.37 -5.20
C TYR A 162 2.79 -22.32 -4.10
N VAL A 163 3.43 -22.56 -2.96
CA VAL A 163 3.50 -21.61 -1.84
C VAL A 163 4.91 -21.08 -1.77
N LEU A 164 5.07 -19.77 -1.98
CA LEU A 164 6.33 -19.06 -1.83
C LEU A 164 6.28 -18.27 -0.53
N ASP A 165 7.26 -18.51 0.35
CA ASP A 165 7.38 -17.80 1.63
C ASP A 165 8.43 -16.71 1.51
N ALA A 166 8.03 -15.45 1.73
CA ALA A 166 8.90 -14.29 1.65
C ALA A 166 9.74 -14.05 2.91
N ARG A 167 9.61 -14.88 3.96
CA ARG A 167 10.44 -14.78 5.16
C ARG A 167 11.89 -15.12 4.85
N SER A 168 12.82 -14.52 5.60
CA SER A 168 14.24 -14.85 5.52
C SER A 168 14.47 -16.33 5.85
N LYS A 169 15.38 -16.96 5.12
CA LYS A 169 15.81 -18.35 5.38
C LYS A 169 16.23 -18.53 6.85
N GLY A 170 15.65 -19.52 7.54
CA GLY A 170 15.98 -19.87 8.94
C GLY A 170 15.03 -19.29 10.00
N ARG A 171 13.88 -18.74 9.60
CA ARG A 171 12.79 -18.26 10.48
C ARG A 171 11.61 -19.21 10.52
#